data_AF-A0A4Q3J7K4-F1
#
_entry.id   AF-A0A4Q3J7K4-F1
#
_cell.length_a   1.000
_cell.length_b   1.000
_cell.length_c   1.000
_cell.angle_alpha   90.00
_cell.angle_beta   90.00
_cell.angle_gamma   90.00
#
_symmetry.space_group_name_H-M   'P 1'
#
loop_
_entity.id
_entity.type
_entity.pdbx_description
1 polymer ?
#
loop_
_entity_poly.entity_id
_entity_poly.type
_entity_poly.pdbx_seq_one_letter_code
_entity_poly.pdbx_strand_id
1 'polypeptide(L)'
;MWVGNPHDGGALRAVLLEVVDRAVEEHRQGFGRHILVELHDDGAVAVTDEGRGMPTEVRDGRPMAEQIMASWRAERVDGNRYPSGPCVASTLSERCRLETWSEGQAWEQTYERGVPVTPFAAVDATTRTGTRITYWPDLTIFTTVTRLTPAMIQPRLREIAALCPGLRIELRHAGETVVEHRPTGISSLVAEACPGGLLPTVARFTGEDMALPPVGHFIGGPPPRGTGGPIRVEVALQWRAAVPPEVDEARAHEDDLDEDTRPGSVYLLNEHRFHSGTPVRGLHAGLLQAVRRLARERGLLPRRGWTELAATITRRAVVAMRLEHPCPTFGTRCRDTPVNPDAGALLRQLTAARVYARLVEHPDALARLLAPGG
;
A
#
# COMPACT_ATOMS: atom_id res chain seq x y z
N MET A 1 17.83 0.10 -7.43
CA MET A 1 18.04 0.99 -6.26
C MET A 1 16.80 1.81 -5.93
N TRP A 2 16.02 2.29 -6.91
CA TRP A 2 14.82 3.12 -6.67
C TRP A 2 13.51 2.38 -6.96
N VAL A 3 13.41 1.74 -8.13
CA VAL A 3 12.20 1.03 -8.59
C VAL A 3 12.37 -0.50 -8.61
N GLY A 4 13.48 -1.04 -8.08
CA GLY A 4 13.77 -2.47 -8.16
C GLY A 4 14.46 -2.88 -9.47
N ASN A 5 14.15 -4.08 -9.96
CA ASN A 5 14.75 -4.71 -11.15
C ASN A 5 14.04 -4.24 -12.43
N PRO A 6 14.76 -3.66 -13.43
CA PRO A 6 14.15 -3.18 -14.66
C PRO A 6 13.72 -4.30 -15.64
N HIS A 7 14.14 -5.55 -15.42
CA HIS A 7 13.97 -6.61 -16.41
C HIS A 7 12.80 -7.57 -16.13
N ASP A 8 12.23 -7.60 -14.93
CA ASP A 8 11.13 -8.52 -14.56
C ASP A 8 9.74 -7.87 -14.61
N GLY A 9 9.67 -6.60 -15.04
CA GLY A 9 8.43 -5.81 -15.06
C GLY A 9 8.05 -5.21 -13.70
N GLY A 10 8.72 -5.60 -12.60
CA GLY A 10 8.50 -5.06 -11.26
C GLY A 10 8.80 -3.56 -11.19
N ALA A 11 9.90 -3.12 -11.79
CA ALA A 11 10.23 -1.69 -11.86
C ALA A 11 9.25 -0.89 -12.72
N LEU A 12 8.81 -1.45 -13.85
CA LEU A 12 7.85 -0.78 -14.71
C LEU A 12 6.51 -0.57 -13.98
N ARG A 13 6.08 -1.57 -13.20
CA ARG A 13 4.93 -1.46 -12.30
C ARG A 13 5.17 -0.42 -11.21
N ALA A 14 6.35 -0.38 -10.60
CA ALA A 14 6.67 0.61 -9.58
C ALA A 14 6.59 2.05 -10.11
N VAL A 15 7.00 2.30 -11.36
CA VAL A 15 6.82 3.63 -12.00
C VAL A 15 5.35 4.04 -12.05
N LEU A 16 4.45 3.14 -12.48
CA LEU A 16 3.00 3.43 -12.48
C LEU A 16 2.52 3.75 -11.06
N LEU A 17 2.93 2.95 -10.07
CA LEU A 17 2.47 3.11 -8.70
C LEU A 17 2.91 4.44 -8.08
N GLU A 18 4.10 4.95 -8.41
CA GLU A 18 4.55 6.28 -7.96
C GLU A 18 3.65 7.42 -8.49
N VAL A 19 3.08 7.26 -9.69
CA VAL A 19 2.10 8.21 -10.24
C VAL A 19 0.73 8.03 -9.60
N VAL A 20 0.28 6.79 -9.41
CA VAL A 20 -0.99 6.47 -8.72
C VAL A 20 -0.97 6.95 -7.27
N ASP A 21 0.15 6.80 -6.56
CA ASP A 21 0.30 7.21 -5.16
C ASP A 21 0.12 8.74 -5.01
N ARG A 22 0.58 9.53 -5.98
CA ARG A 22 0.34 10.98 -6.00
C ARG A 22 -1.15 11.32 -6.08
N ALA A 23 -1.89 10.59 -6.91
CA ALA A 23 -3.33 10.74 -7.07
C ALA A 23 -4.11 10.24 -5.83
N VAL A 24 -3.67 9.14 -5.22
CA VAL A 24 -4.22 8.64 -3.95
C VAL A 24 -4.01 9.67 -2.82
N GLU A 25 -2.88 10.38 -2.80
CA GLU A 25 -2.63 11.41 -1.80
C GLU A 25 -3.60 12.60 -1.92
N GLU A 26 -3.96 13.02 -3.14
CA GLU A 26 -5.03 14.01 -3.33
C GLU A 26 -6.34 13.54 -2.71
N HIS A 27 -6.73 12.28 -2.98
CA HIS A 27 -7.94 11.69 -2.41
C HIS A 27 -7.92 11.68 -0.88
N ARG A 28 -6.78 11.33 -0.29
CA ARG A 28 -6.61 11.31 1.18
C ARG A 28 -6.72 12.69 1.80
N GLN A 29 -6.32 13.73 1.08
CA GLN A 29 -6.49 15.12 1.49
C GLN A 29 -7.92 15.64 1.24
N GLY A 30 -8.81 14.79 0.72
CA GLY A 30 -10.23 15.08 0.51
C GLY A 30 -10.58 15.54 -0.91
N PHE A 31 -9.64 15.45 -1.85
CA PHE A 31 -9.80 15.95 -3.22
C PHE A 31 -9.81 14.80 -4.24
N GLY A 32 -10.81 14.80 -5.13
CA GLY A 32 -10.95 13.74 -6.12
C GLY A 32 -11.51 12.44 -5.55
N ARG A 33 -12.30 11.73 -6.36
CA ARG A 33 -12.90 10.42 -6.00
C ARG A 33 -12.70 9.37 -7.07
N HIS A 34 -12.10 9.75 -8.20
CA HIS A 34 -11.83 8.90 -9.34
C HIS A 34 -10.36 9.00 -9.76
N ILE A 35 -9.76 7.85 -10.02
CA ILE A 35 -8.47 7.72 -10.71
C ILE A 35 -8.71 6.86 -11.93
N LEU A 36 -8.24 7.31 -13.08
CA LEU A 36 -8.23 6.57 -14.34
C LEU A 36 -6.80 6.21 -14.70
N VAL A 37 -6.53 4.91 -14.84
CA VAL A 37 -5.29 4.34 -15.36
C VAL A 37 -5.57 3.81 -16.75
N GLU A 38 -4.80 4.22 -17.75
CA GLU A 38 -4.93 3.80 -19.13
C GLU A 38 -3.62 3.17 -19.60
N LEU A 39 -3.71 1.96 -20.16
CA LEU A 39 -2.62 1.28 -20.84
C LEU A 39 -2.85 1.38 -22.35
N HIS A 40 -1.90 1.96 -23.08
CA HIS A 40 -2.02 2.20 -24.51
C HIS A 40 -1.27 1.15 -25.34
N ASP A 41 -1.73 0.89 -26.57
CA ASP A 41 -1.16 -0.09 -27.49
C ASP A 41 0.25 0.27 -28.00
N ASP A 42 0.68 1.52 -27.85
CA ASP A 42 2.05 1.95 -28.13
C ASP A 42 3.00 1.70 -26.94
N GLY A 43 2.46 1.29 -25.79
CA GLY A 43 3.21 1.09 -24.54
C GLY A 43 3.14 2.29 -23.59
N ALA A 44 2.46 3.37 -23.96
CA ALA A 44 2.24 4.50 -23.06
C ALA A 44 1.35 4.10 -21.89
N VAL A 45 1.55 4.79 -20.76
CA VAL A 45 0.73 4.66 -19.57
C VAL A 45 0.26 6.05 -19.18
N ALA A 46 -1.04 6.21 -18.97
CA ALA A 46 -1.61 7.46 -18.47
C ALA A 46 -2.31 7.24 -17.13
N VAL A 47 -2.11 8.16 -16.20
CA VAL A 47 -2.86 8.23 -14.95
C VAL A 47 -3.51 9.60 -14.88
N THR A 48 -4.84 9.64 -14.70
CA THR A 48 -5.62 10.87 -14.52
C THR A 48 -6.33 10.83 -13.17
N ASP A 49 -6.25 11.91 -12.41
CA ASP A 49 -6.98 12.12 -11.15
C ASP A 49 -7.90 13.35 -11.22
N GLU A 50 -8.83 13.42 -10.28
CA GLU A 50 -9.74 14.56 -10.07
C GLU A 50 -9.35 15.40 -8.84
N GLY A 51 -8.06 15.41 -8.49
CA GLY A 51 -7.53 16.18 -7.37
C GLY A 51 -7.55 17.69 -7.62
N ARG A 52 -6.73 18.43 -6.86
CA ARG A 52 -6.59 19.89 -7.04
C ARG A 52 -5.80 20.28 -8.29
N GLY A 53 -5.02 19.36 -8.84
CA GLY A 53 -3.99 19.65 -9.85
C GLY A 53 -2.62 19.90 -9.22
N MET A 54 -1.58 19.87 -10.06
CA MET A 54 -0.22 20.27 -9.69
C MET A 54 -0.11 21.78 -9.46
N PRO A 55 0.72 22.21 -8.49
CA PRO A 55 0.95 23.62 -8.20
C PRO A 55 1.58 24.35 -9.39
N THR A 56 0.94 25.44 -9.81
CA THR A 56 1.31 26.26 -10.98
C THR A 56 2.19 27.44 -10.61
N GLU A 57 2.31 27.76 -9.32
CA GLU A 57 3.09 28.88 -8.83
C GLU A 57 4.59 28.74 -9.14
N VAL A 58 5.25 29.87 -9.34
CA VAL A 58 6.69 29.93 -9.60
C VAL A 58 7.44 30.09 -8.28
N ARG A 59 8.37 29.18 -8.00
CA ARG A 59 9.29 29.23 -6.85
C ARG A 59 10.72 29.05 -7.36
N ASP A 60 11.69 29.78 -6.81
CA ASP A 60 13.09 29.70 -7.26
C ASP A 60 13.29 29.85 -8.78
N GLY A 61 12.44 30.68 -9.40
CA GLY A 61 12.49 30.99 -10.83
C GLY A 61 11.93 29.90 -11.76
N ARG A 62 11.29 28.84 -11.24
CA ARG A 62 10.66 27.79 -12.05
C ARG A 62 9.26 27.42 -11.54
N PRO A 63 8.33 26.99 -12.41
CA PRO A 63 7.04 26.44 -11.98
C PRO A 63 7.23 25.28 -11.00
N MET A 64 6.43 25.23 -9.94
CA MET A 64 6.54 24.15 -8.95
C MET A 64 6.22 22.79 -9.57
N ALA A 65 5.24 22.71 -10.48
CA ALA A 65 4.96 21.53 -11.28
C ALA A 65 6.20 21.02 -12.04
N GLU A 66 6.97 21.91 -12.68
CA GLU A 66 8.21 21.55 -13.37
C GLU A 66 9.23 20.97 -12.39
N GLN A 67 9.40 21.61 -11.24
CA GLN A 67 10.34 21.14 -10.22
C GLN A 67 9.97 19.73 -9.73
N ILE A 68 8.68 19.48 -9.48
CA ILE A 68 8.16 18.17 -9.06
C ILE A 68 8.43 17.09 -10.11
N MET A 69 8.34 17.42 -11.40
CA MET A 69 8.55 16.46 -12.49
C MET A 69 10.03 16.26 -12.85
N ALA A 70 10.86 17.29 -12.72
CA ALA A 70 12.24 17.30 -13.21
C ALA A 70 13.31 17.09 -12.12
N SER A 71 12.95 17.22 -10.84
CA SER A 71 13.92 17.18 -9.75
C SER A 71 13.51 16.23 -8.63
N TRP A 72 14.37 15.25 -8.37
CA TRP A 72 14.32 14.43 -7.17
C TRP A 72 14.49 15.26 -5.87
N ARG A 73 15.03 16.48 -5.98
CA ARG A 73 15.30 17.39 -4.84
C ARG A 73 14.20 18.42 -4.62
N ALA A 74 13.14 18.46 -5.43
CA ALA A 74 12.04 19.41 -5.25
C ALA A 74 11.55 19.32 -3.79
N GLU A 75 11.66 20.45 -3.11
CA GLU A 75 11.81 20.49 -1.66
C GLU A 75 10.68 19.80 -0.89
N ARG A 76 11.11 18.93 0.03
CA ARG A 76 10.51 18.50 1.30
C ARG A 76 9.30 19.36 1.74
N VAL A 77 8.09 18.99 1.36
CA VAL A 77 6.88 19.66 1.88
C VAL A 77 6.47 19.10 3.25
N ASP A 78 6.63 17.79 3.51
CA ASP A 78 6.03 17.16 4.71
C ASP A 78 6.96 16.25 5.53
N GLY A 79 8.28 16.47 5.48
CA GLY A 79 9.23 15.72 6.32
C GLY A 79 9.45 14.25 5.93
N ASN A 80 8.73 13.72 4.94
CA ASN A 80 8.93 12.37 4.41
C ASN A 80 10.16 12.33 3.47
N ARG A 81 11.02 11.31 3.60
CA ARG A 81 12.36 11.24 2.97
C ARG A 81 12.40 10.63 1.57
N TYR A 82 11.26 10.54 0.88
CA TYR A 82 11.15 9.84 -0.39
C TYR A 82 10.86 10.81 -1.55
N PRO A 83 11.42 10.56 -2.76
CA PRO A 83 11.24 11.44 -3.91
C PRO A 83 9.77 11.65 -4.26
N SER A 84 9.44 12.78 -4.88
CA SER A 84 8.12 13.02 -5.46
C SER A 84 7.87 12.01 -6.59
N GLY A 85 6.97 11.06 -6.37
CA GLY A 85 6.71 9.93 -7.28
C GLY A 85 6.65 10.25 -8.77
N PRO A 86 6.00 11.35 -9.22
CA PRO A 86 5.92 11.72 -10.63
C PRO A 86 7.26 11.95 -11.34
N CYS A 87 8.32 12.35 -10.62
CA CYS A 87 9.64 12.54 -11.23
C CYS A 87 10.24 11.20 -11.70
N VAL A 88 9.88 10.09 -11.06
CA VAL A 88 10.34 8.75 -11.44
C VAL A 88 9.79 8.39 -12.82
N ALA A 89 8.50 8.64 -13.06
CA ALA A 89 7.89 8.47 -14.37
C ALA A 89 8.53 9.38 -15.41
N SER A 90 8.79 10.66 -15.09
CA SER A 90 9.48 11.57 -15.99
C SER A 90 10.89 11.09 -16.36
N THR A 91 11.67 10.65 -15.35
CA THR A 91 13.09 10.29 -15.50
C THR A 91 13.30 8.97 -16.23
N LEU A 92 12.46 7.96 -15.95
CA LEU A 92 12.59 6.61 -16.52
C LEU A 92 11.82 6.43 -17.83
N SER A 93 11.42 7.52 -18.46
CA SER A 93 10.65 7.52 -19.69
C SER A 93 11.40 8.23 -20.80
N GLU A 94 11.28 7.72 -22.03
CA GLU A 94 11.79 8.43 -23.21
C GLU A 94 11.02 9.74 -23.41
N ARG A 95 9.73 9.74 -23.08
CA ARG A 95 8.84 10.90 -23.12
C ARG A 95 7.86 10.85 -21.96
N CYS A 96 7.57 12.00 -21.36
CA CYS A 96 6.54 12.16 -20.34
C CYS A 96 5.81 13.49 -20.58
N ARG A 97 4.48 13.49 -20.46
CA ARG A 97 3.62 14.65 -20.62
C ARG A 97 2.84 14.85 -19.33
N LEU A 98 2.96 16.05 -18.77
CA LEU A 98 2.14 16.54 -17.67
C LEU A 98 1.04 17.42 -18.25
N GLU A 99 -0.21 17.12 -17.88
CA GLU A 99 -1.36 18.00 -18.00
C GLU A 99 -1.91 18.25 -16.60
N THR A 100 -2.17 19.50 -16.24
CA THR A 100 -2.77 19.84 -14.95
C THR A 100 -3.86 20.88 -15.12
N TRP A 101 -4.96 20.71 -14.42
CA TRP A 101 -6.11 21.61 -14.45
C TRP A 101 -6.31 22.17 -13.05
N SER A 102 -6.15 23.49 -12.91
CA SER A 102 -6.28 24.20 -11.63
C SER A 102 -6.67 25.66 -11.89
N GLU A 103 -7.38 26.27 -10.94
CA GLU A 103 -7.76 27.69 -10.98
C GLU A 103 -8.44 28.15 -12.30
N GLY A 104 -9.20 27.25 -12.93
CA GLY A 104 -9.92 27.55 -14.17
C GLY A 104 -9.07 27.46 -15.45
N GLN A 105 -7.82 27.00 -15.35
CA GLN A 105 -6.86 26.97 -16.45
C GLN A 105 -6.22 25.58 -16.60
N ALA A 106 -6.09 25.10 -17.84
CA ALA A 106 -5.29 23.94 -18.20
C ALA A 106 -3.84 24.36 -18.46
N TRP A 107 -2.90 23.56 -17.96
CA TRP A 107 -1.47 23.73 -18.17
C TRP A 107 -0.84 22.44 -18.67
N GLU A 108 0.21 22.58 -19.47
CA GLU A 108 0.93 21.44 -20.03
C GLU A 108 2.45 21.65 -20.00
N GLN A 109 3.18 20.54 -19.82
CA GLN A 109 4.61 20.47 -20.10
C GLN A 109 5.03 19.05 -20.54
N THR A 110 5.98 18.97 -21.48
CA THR A 110 6.58 17.71 -21.94
C THR A 110 8.03 17.59 -21.47
N TYR A 111 8.44 16.37 -21.16
CA TYR A 111 9.76 15.99 -20.70
C TYR A 111 10.30 14.82 -21.53
N GLU A 112 11.63 14.77 -21.69
CA GLU A 112 12.36 13.63 -22.23
C GLU A 112 13.44 13.22 -21.23
N ARG A 113 13.39 11.98 -20.72
CA ARG A 113 14.31 11.46 -19.70
C ARG A 113 14.49 12.39 -18.49
N GLY A 114 13.38 12.96 -18.00
CA GLY A 114 13.35 13.86 -16.85
C GLY A 114 13.65 15.33 -17.17
N VAL A 115 14.05 15.66 -18.40
CA VAL A 115 14.41 17.03 -18.80
C VAL A 115 13.21 17.71 -19.47
N PRO A 116 12.75 18.89 -19.02
CA PRO A 116 11.68 19.62 -19.69
C PRO A 116 12.13 20.04 -21.09
N VAL A 117 11.33 19.71 -22.10
CA VAL A 117 11.59 20.05 -23.51
C VAL A 117 10.61 21.10 -24.07
N THR A 118 9.54 21.38 -23.32
CA THR A 118 8.63 22.49 -23.60
C THR A 118 8.54 23.43 -22.39
N PRO A 119 8.18 24.71 -22.57
CA PRO A 119 7.80 25.56 -21.43
C PRO A 119 6.55 25.01 -20.74
N PHE A 120 6.43 25.24 -19.43
CA PHE A 120 5.16 25.06 -18.71
C PHE A 120 4.20 26.17 -19.13
N ALA A 121 3.20 25.82 -19.93
CA ALA A 121 2.36 26.81 -20.61
C ALA A 121 0.88 26.57 -20.32
N ALA A 122 0.14 27.68 -20.21
CA ALA A 122 -1.32 27.66 -20.21
C ALA A 122 -1.82 27.26 -21.60
N VAL A 123 -2.78 26.33 -21.64
CA VAL A 123 -3.38 25.81 -22.88
C VAL A 123 -4.76 26.43 -23.07
N ASP A 124 -5.76 25.95 -22.33
CA ASP A 124 -7.17 26.36 -22.46
C ASP A 124 -7.82 26.64 -21.10
N ALA A 125 -8.79 27.54 -21.07
CA ALA A 125 -9.68 27.68 -19.92
C ALA A 125 -10.48 26.39 -19.71
N THR A 126 -10.69 26.00 -18.45
CA THR A 126 -11.32 24.72 -18.10
C THR A 126 -12.10 24.83 -16.80
N THR A 127 -13.17 24.04 -16.67
CA THR A 127 -13.87 23.84 -15.38
C THR A 127 -13.39 22.58 -14.66
N ARG A 128 -12.49 21.81 -15.28
CA ARG A 128 -11.94 20.58 -14.71
C ARG A 128 -10.87 20.92 -13.67
N THR A 129 -10.68 20.02 -12.72
CA THR A 129 -9.53 20.02 -11.80
C THR A 129 -8.85 18.66 -11.83
N GLY A 130 -7.56 18.63 -11.51
CA GLY A 130 -6.81 17.39 -11.35
C GLY A 130 -5.55 17.35 -12.20
N THR A 131 -4.93 16.18 -12.26
CA THR A 131 -3.67 15.98 -12.99
C THR A 131 -3.79 14.79 -13.93
N ARG A 132 -3.18 14.87 -15.11
CA ARG A 132 -2.90 13.73 -15.97
C ARG A 132 -1.40 13.66 -16.25
N ILE A 133 -0.82 12.50 -16.00
CA ILE A 133 0.56 12.19 -16.36
C ILE A 133 0.53 11.04 -17.35
N THR A 134 1.04 11.27 -18.55
CA THR A 134 1.20 10.25 -19.59
C THR A 134 2.68 10.02 -19.85
N TYR A 135 3.16 8.79 -19.76
CA TYR A 135 4.58 8.49 -19.93
C TYR A 135 4.82 7.28 -20.83
N TRP A 136 5.94 7.31 -21.55
CA TRP A 136 6.42 6.26 -22.45
C TRP A 136 7.72 5.69 -21.86
N PRO A 137 7.69 4.46 -21.31
CA PRO A 137 8.86 3.86 -20.67
C PRO A 137 10.08 3.84 -21.60
N ASP A 138 11.28 4.18 -21.08
CA ASP A 138 12.49 4.15 -21.89
C ASP A 138 12.92 2.68 -22.14
N LEU A 139 12.80 2.23 -23.39
CA LEU A 139 13.12 0.85 -23.78
C LEU A 139 14.62 0.54 -23.80
N THR A 140 15.49 1.55 -23.62
CA THR A 140 16.92 1.32 -23.32
C THR A 140 17.15 0.88 -21.87
N ILE A 141 16.18 1.13 -20.98
CA ILE A 141 16.19 0.72 -19.58
C ILE A 141 15.36 -0.56 -19.40
N PHE A 142 14.11 -0.56 -19.88
CA PHE A 142 13.16 -1.67 -19.75
C PHE A 142 13.24 -2.57 -20.99
N THR A 143 14.13 -3.56 -20.96
CA THR A 143 14.48 -4.33 -22.17
C THR A 143 13.72 -5.64 -22.35
N THR A 144 13.35 -6.32 -21.25
CA THR A 144 12.71 -7.64 -21.31
C THR A 144 11.19 -7.52 -21.20
N VAL A 145 10.70 -6.81 -20.18
CA VAL A 145 9.28 -6.46 -20.04
C VAL A 145 9.15 -4.99 -20.40
N THR A 146 8.62 -4.74 -21.59
CA THR A 146 8.56 -3.40 -22.20
C THR A 146 7.20 -2.71 -22.00
N ARG A 147 6.19 -3.46 -21.55
CA ARG A 147 4.79 -3.00 -21.45
C ARG A 147 4.14 -3.56 -20.20
N LEU A 148 3.24 -2.76 -19.62
CA LEU A 148 2.36 -3.23 -18.55
C LEU A 148 1.16 -3.97 -19.14
N THR A 149 0.70 -4.99 -18.41
CA THR A 149 -0.56 -5.68 -18.71
C THR A 149 -1.52 -5.50 -17.54
N PRO A 150 -2.84 -5.61 -17.75
CA PRO A 150 -3.82 -5.53 -16.67
C PRO A 150 -3.54 -6.50 -15.53
N ALA A 151 -3.12 -7.73 -15.83
CA ALA A 151 -2.81 -8.75 -14.83
C ALA A 151 -1.68 -8.32 -13.88
N MET A 152 -0.70 -7.55 -14.36
CA MET A 152 0.42 -7.08 -13.55
C MET A 152 0.02 -6.00 -12.52
N ILE A 153 -1.07 -5.26 -12.75
CA ILE A 153 -1.39 -4.04 -12.01
C ILE A 153 -2.73 -4.10 -11.28
N GLN A 154 -3.71 -4.83 -11.80
CA GLN A 154 -5.06 -4.91 -11.23
C GLN A 154 -5.06 -5.38 -9.77
N PRO A 155 -4.29 -6.41 -9.35
CA PRO A 155 -4.24 -6.80 -7.95
C PRO A 155 -3.86 -5.62 -7.04
N ARG A 156 -2.92 -4.78 -7.49
CA ARG A 156 -2.48 -3.63 -6.70
C ARG A 156 -3.49 -2.49 -6.68
N LEU A 157 -4.15 -2.20 -7.80
CA LEU A 157 -5.22 -1.19 -7.84
C LEU A 157 -6.39 -1.59 -6.93
N ARG A 158 -6.73 -2.88 -6.89
CA ARG A 158 -7.73 -3.45 -5.97
C ARG A 158 -7.37 -3.22 -4.51
N GLU A 159 -6.12 -3.48 -4.14
CA GLU A 159 -5.62 -3.25 -2.79
C GLU A 159 -5.73 -1.76 -2.40
N ILE A 160 -5.30 -0.86 -3.28
CA ILE A 160 -5.38 0.60 -3.06
C ILE A 160 -6.84 1.03 -2.85
N ALA A 161 -7.76 0.56 -3.69
CA ALA A 161 -9.19 0.88 -3.55
C ALA A 161 -9.76 0.41 -2.19
N ALA A 162 -9.30 -0.73 -1.66
CA ALA A 162 -9.69 -1.22 -0.34
C ALA A 162 -9.04 -0.43 0.82
N LEU A 163 -7.84 0.10 0.61
CA LEU A 163 -7.16 0.93 1.59
C LEU A 163 -7.70 2.38 1.63
N CYS A 164 -8.38 2.82 0.56
CA CYS A 164 -9.04 4.11 0.44
C CYS A 164 -10.56 3.95 0.18
N PRO A 165 -11.37 3.64 1.22
CA PRO A 165 -12.82 3.48 1.06
C PRO A 165 -13.46 4.77 0.56
N GLY A 166 -14.01 4.74 -0.66
CA GLY A 166 -14.59 5.91 -1.35
C GLY A 166 -13.82 6.36 -2.59
N LEU A 167 -12.65 5.77 -2.85
CA LEU A 167 -11.90 5.93 -4.09
C LEU A 167 -12.38 4.91 -5.13
N ARG A 168 -12.72 5.39 -6.33
CA ARG A 168 -12.96 4.57 -7.51
C ARG A 168 -11.71 4.60 -8.38
N ILE A 169 -11.16 3.43 -8.70
CA ILE A 169 -10.03 3.31 -9.63
C ILE A 169 -10.50 2.56 -10.87
N GLU A 170 -10.32 3.16 -12.04
CA GLU A 170 -10.67 2.58 -13.33
C GLU A 170 -9.42 2.26 -14.11
N LEU A 171 -9.31 1.02 -14.60
CA LEU A 171 -8.25 0.57 -15.48
C LEU A 171 -8.82 0.33 -16.88
N ARG A 172 -8.28 1.02 -17.89
CA ARG A 172 -8.63 0.84 -19.30
C ARG A 172 -7.47 0.25 -20.09
N HIS A 173 -7.76 -0.75 -20.91
CA HIS A 173 -6.80 -1.35 -21.83
C HIS A 173 -7.55 -2.01 -22.99
N ALA A 174 -7.12 -1.77 -24.23
CA ALA A 174 -7.69 -2.40 -25.43
C ALA A 174 -9.22 -2.32 -25.56
N GLY A 175 -9.84 -1.21 -25.13
CA GLY A 175 -11.29 -1.00 -25.15
C GLY A 175 -12.06 -1.66 -23.99
N GLU A 176 -11.39 -2.44 -23.15
CA GLU A 176 -11.95 -3.00 -21.92
C GLU A 176 -11.74 -2.05 -20.74
N THR A 177 -12.71 -2.07 -19.82
CA THR A 177 -12.69 -1.25 -18.60
C THR A 177 -12.93 -2.14 -17.39
N VAL A 178 -11.99 -2.12 -16.45
CA VAL A 178 -12.09 -2.76 -15.15
C VAL A 178 -12.19 -1.68 -14.08
N VAL A 179 -13.12 -1.85 -13.13
CA VAL A 179 -13.37 -0.88 -12.07
C VAL A 179 -13.13 -1.54 -10.72
N GLU A 180 -12.27 -0.94 -9.91
CA GLU A 180 -12.06 -1.30 -8.52
C GLU A 180 -12.65 -0.21 -7.61
N HIS A 181 -13.64 -0.60 -6.79
CA HIS A 181 -14.28 0.28 -5.81
C HIS A 181 -14.69 -0.55 -4.58
N ARG A 182 -14.15 -0.23 -3.41
CA ARG A 182 -14.23 -1.07 -2.20
C ARG A 182 -14.79 -0.29 -1.01
N PRO A 183 -16.11 -0.04 -0.96
CA PRO A 183 -16.72 0.78 0.11
C PRO A 183 -16.59 0.16 1.50
N THR A 184 -16.45 -1.16 1.61
CA THR A 184 -16.23 -1.87 2.88
C THR A 184 -14.75 -1.88 3.33
N GLY A 185 -13.87 -1.26 2.53
CA GLY A 185 -12.44 -1.11 2.81
C GLY A 185 -11.69 -2.44 2.90
N ILE A 186 -10.63 -2.46 3.70
CA ILE A 186 -9.70 -3.60 3.87
C ILE A 186 -10.38 -4.91 4.31
N SER A 187 -11.59 -4.84 4.87
CA SER A 187 -12.37 -6.04 5.20
C SER A 187 -12.79 -6.83 3.95
N SER A 188 -12.96 -6.16 2.79
CA SER A 188 -13.25 -6.84 1.52
C SER A 188 -12.10 -7.76 1.10
N LEU A 189 -10.84 -7.30 1.20
CA LEU A 189 -9.66 -8.09 0.87
C LEU A 189 -9.59 -9.38 1.72
N VAL A 190 -9.88 -9.26 3.02
CA VAL A 190 -9.86 -10.41 3.92
C VAL A 190 -11.00 -11.38 3.63
N ALA A 191 -12.20 -10.87 3.32
CA ALA A 191 -13.36 -11.69 2.99
C ALA A 191 -13.14 -12.48 1.68
N GLU A 192 -12.58 -11.82 0.66
CA GLU A 192 -12.26 -12.45 -0.63
C GLU A 192 -11.15 -13.50 -0.50
N ALA A 193 -10.10 -13.20 0.27
CA ALA A 193 -8.97 -14.12 0.47
C ALA A 193 -9.25 -15.26 1.48
N CYS A 194 -10.39 -15.21 2.18
CA CYS A 194 -10.77 -16.17 3.21
C CYS A 194 -12.29 -16.44 3.21
N PRO A 195 -12.84 -16.99 2.11
CA PRO A 195 -14.25 -17.35 2.06
C PRO A 195 -14.57 -18.43 3.10
N GLY A 196 -15.62 -18.24 3.89
CA GLY A 196 -16.01 -19.19 4.93
C GLY A 196 -15.01 -19.31 6.10
N GLY A 197 -14.29 -18.24 6.39
CA GLY A 197 -13.33 -18.21 7.50
C GLY A 197 -13.92 -18.57 8.87
N LEU A 198 -13.04 -18.84 9.84
CA LEU A 198 -13.41 -19.42 11.13
C LEU A 198 -14.28 -18.52 12.01
N LEU A 199 -14.10 -17.20 11.94
CA LEU A 199 -14.97 -16.24 12.62
C LEU A 199 -16.22 -15.99 11.77
N PRO A 200 -17.39 -15.77 12.38
CA PRO A 200 -18.63 -15.54 11.63
C PRO A 200 -18.59 -14.26 10.77
N THR A 201 -17.79 -13.27 11.16
CA THR A 201 -17.49 -12.09 10.35
C THR A 201 -16.02 -11.70 10.49
N VAL A 202 -15.48 -11.02 9.47
CA VAL A 202 -14.13 -10.44 9.51
C VAL A 202 -13.99 -9.57 10.75
N ALA A 203 -13.00 -9.89 11.59
CA ALA A 203 -12.70 -9.11 12.78
C ALA A 203 -12.05 -7.80 12.33
N ARG A 204 -12.76 -6.69 12.49
CA ARG A 204 -12.26 -5.34 12.19
C ARG A 204 -12.07 -4.56 13.48
N PHE A 205 -10.92 -3.91 13.63
CA PHE A 205 -10.68 -2.99 14.73
C PHE A 205 -9.74 -1.87 14.31
N THR A 206 -9.95 -0.71 14.93
CA THR A 206 -9.07 0.44 14.82
C THR A 206 -8.40 0.71 16.16
N GLY A 207 -7.27 1.40 16.11
CA GLY A 207 -6.64 1.96 17.29
C GLY A 207 -5.74 3.12 16.91
N GLU A 208 -5.54 4.00 17.89
CA GLU A 208 -4.61 5.09 17.79
C GLU A 208 -3.80 5.17 19.09
N ASP A 209 -2.55 5.58 18.99
CA ASP A 209 -1.75 5.89 20.18
C ASP A 209 -2.01 7.34 20.64
N MET A 210 -2.20 7.54 21.94
CA MET A 210 -2.29 8.86 22.56
C MET A 210 -0.88 9.23 23.02
N ALA A 211 -0.19 10.06 22.24
CA ALA A 211 1.25 10.33 22.37
C ALA A 211 1.78 10.46 23.82
N LEU A 212 2.84 9.70 24.14
CA LEU A 212 3.78 10.00 25.22
C LEU A 212 4.78 11.09 24.77
N PRO A 213 5.33 11.93 25.67
CA PRO A 213 6.31 12.95 25.31
C PRO A 213 7.60 12.32 24.74
N PRO A 214 8.31 13.01 23.83
CA PRO A 214 9.47 12.43 23.15
C PRO A 214 10.66 12.33 24.10
N VAL A 215 10.89 11.15 24.68
CA VAL A 215 12.17 10.85 25.32
C VAL A 215 13.13 10.35 24.25
N GLY A 216 13.88 11.28 23.68
CA GLY A 216 14.93 10.98 22.71
C GLY A 216 16.11 10.26 23.34
N HIS A 217 16.61 9.25 22.67
CA HIS A 217 18.04 8.98 22.55
C HIS A 217 18.32 8.70 21.06
N PHE A 218 18.67 9.76 20.32
CA PHE A 218 19.28 9.65 19.00
C PHE A 218 20.78 9.87 19.15
N ILE A 219 21.59 8.90 18.76
CA ILE A 219 23.01 9.12 18.50
C ILE A 219 23.10 9.89 17.17
N GLY A 220 23.51 11.16 17.22
CA GLY A 220 24.00 11.87 16.04
C GLY A 220 23.15 12.98 15.42
N GLY A 221 22.21 13.60 16.14
CA GLY A 221 21.63 14.88 15.70
C GLY A 221 20.28 15.23 16.35
N PRO A 222 19.92 16.52 16.43
CA PRO A 222 18.63 16.94 16.97
C PRO A 222 17.48 16.44 16.08
N PRO A 223 16.35 16.02 16.67
CA PRO A 223 15.18 15.62 15.91
C PRO A 223 14.65 16.80 15.08
N PRO A 224 14.14 16.56 13.86
CA PRO A 224 13.43 17.61 13.13
C PRO A 224 12.25 18.11 13.96
N ARG A 225 12.13 19.43 14.11
CA ARG A 225 10.99 20.06 14.81
C ARG A 225 9.70 19.74 14.03
N GLY A 226 8.71 19.07 14.67
CA GLY A 226 7.32 19.06 14.19
C GLY A 226 6.60 17.73 13.91
N THR A 227 7.15 16.54 14.23
CA THR A 227 6.55 15.25 13.82
C THR A 227 5.76 14.51 14.92
N GLY A 228 4.75 15.17 15.53
CA GLY A 228 4.02 14.66 16.71
C GLY A 228 2.55 14.30 16.47
N GLY A 229 2.25 13.44 15.48
CA GLY A 229 0.90 12.91 15.24
C GLY A 229 0.69 11.52 15.86
N PRO A 230 -0.57 11.07 16.10
CA PRO A 230 -0.83 9.72 16.57
C PRO A 230 -0.51 8.68 15.49
N ILE A 231 -0.03 7.51 15.89
CA ILE A 231 0.03 6.34 15.00
C ILE A 231 -1.39 5.80 14.87
N ARG A 232 -1.94 5.72 13.66
CA ARG A 232 -3.27 5.16 13.42
C ARG A 232 -3.14 3.79 12.79
N VAL A 233 -3.88 2.83 13.32
CA VAL A 233 -3.98 1.48 12.76
C VAL A 233 -5.42 1.08 12.54
N GLU A 234 -5.63 0.38 11.43
CA GLU A 234 -6.84 -0.36 11.15
C GLU A 234 -6.45 -1.76 10.73
N VAL A 235 -7.09 -2.76 11.31
CA VAL A 235 -6.83 -4.18 11.04
C VAL A 235 -8.14 -4.87 10.74
N ALA A 236 -8.14 -5.65 9.68
CA ALA A 236 -9.14 -6.65 9.35
C ALA A 236 -8.48 -8.03 9.40
N LEU A 237 -9.15 -9.01 10.01
CA LEU A 237 -8.57 -10.33 10.23
C LEU A 237 -9.59 -11.45 10.14
N GLN A 238 -9.15 -12.57 9.55
CA GLN A 238 -9.87 -13.83 9.53
C GLN A 238 -8.89 -15.00 9.57
N TRP A 239 -9.31 -16.15 10.09
CA TRP A 239 -8.54 -17.39 9.95
C TRP A 239 -9.15 -18.32 8.93
N ARG A 240 -8.30 -18.96 8.12
CA ARG A 240 -8.69 -20.09 7.28
C ARG A 240 -9.02 -21.30 8.15
N ALA A 241 -10.00 -22.10 7.72
CA ALA A 241 -10.19 -23.43 8.28
C ALA A 241 -8.95 -24.30 8.04
N ALA A 242 -8.74 -25.31 8.89
CA ALA A 242 -7.70 -26.30 8.61
C ALA A 242 -8.13 -27.10 7.39
N VAL A 243 -7.21 -27.29 6.46
CA VAL A 243 -7.35 -28.14 5.27
C VAL A 243 -6.19 -29.14 5.30
N PRO A 244 -6.35 -30.38 4.81
CA PRO A 244 -5.25 -31.34 4.78
C PRO A 244 -4.03 -30.77 4.04
N PRO A 245 -2.79 -31.12 4.44
CA PRO A 245 -1.56 -30.57 3.87
C PRO A 245 -1.51 -30.67 2.34
N GLU A 246 -1.99 -31.77 1.78
CA GLU A 246 -2.04 -32.06 0.35
C GLU A 246 -2.88 -31.04 -0.44
N VAL A 247 -3.97 -30.53 0.16
CA VAL A 247 -4.85 -29.53 -0.43
C VAL A 247 -4.27 -28.12 -0.27
N ASP A 248 -3.53 -27.86 0.81
CA ASP A 248 -2.84 -26.59 1.05
C ASP A 248 -1.63 -26.44 0.11
N GLU A 249 -0.88 -27.52 -0.15
CA GLU A 249 0.25 -27.56 -1.10
C GLU A 249 -0.20 -27.50 -2.56
N ALA A 250 -1.28 -28.18 -2.93
CA ALA A 250 -1.87 -28.10 -4.27
C ALA A 250 -2.45 -26.70 -4.56
N ARG A 251 -3.12 -26.08 -3.57
CA ARG A 251 -3.56 -24.68 -3.68
C ARG A 251 -2.40 -23.71 -3.77
N ALA A 252 -1.26 -24.00 -3.13
CA ALA A 252 -0.06 -23.19 -3.29
C ALA A 252 0.59 -23.31 -4.70
N HIS A 253 0.18 -24.28 -5.52
CA HIS A 253 0.66 -24.51 -6.89
C HIS A 253 -0.35 -24.14 -7.99
N GLU A 254 -1.67 -24.34 -7.78
CA GLU A 254 -2.72 -24.05 -8.77
C GLU A 254 -3.07 -22.56 -8.82
N ASP A 255 -3.09 -21.93 -7.66
CA ASP A 255 -3.07 -20.48 -7.59
C ASP A 255 -1.63 -20.09 -7.91
N ASP A 256 -1.36 -19.66 -9.15
CA ASP A 256 -0.14 -18.95 -9.63
C ASP A 256 0.02 -17.59 -8.90
N LEU A 257 -0.41 -17.56 -7.65
CA LEU A 257 -0.26 -16.54 -6.68
C LEU A 257 1.21 -16.53 -6.31
N ASP A 258 1.88 -15.52 -6.84
CA ASP A 258 3.21 -15.05 -6.46
C ASP A 258 3.47 -15.29 -4.97
N GLU A 259 4.72 -15.58 -4.58
CA GLU A 259 5.11 -15.89 -3.19
C GLU A 259 4.53 -14.90 -2.16
N ASP A 260 4.22 -13.69 -2.65
CA ASP A 260 3.50 -12.60 -2.04
C ASP A 260 2.06 -12.88 -1.54
N THR A 261 1.36 -13.90 -2.02
CA THR A 261 -0.05 -14.19 -1.69
C THR A 261 -0.25 -15.33 -0.69
N ARG A 262 0.85 -15.82 -0.11
CA ARG A 262 0.83 -16.76 1.01
C ARG A 262 -0.02 -16.22 2.17
N PRO A 263 -0.68 -17.12 2.93
CA PRO A 263 -1.51 -16.70 4.04
C PRO A 263 -0.65 -16.09 5.16
N GLY A 264 -1.11 -14.95 5.67
CA GLY A 264 -0.36 -14.04 6.54
C GLY A 264 -0.07 -12.66 5.92
N SER A 265 -0.60 -12.34 4.74
CA SER A 265 -0.34 -11.06 4.07
C SER A 265 -0.71 -9.88 4.98
N VAL A 266 0.19 -8.91 5.16
CA VAL A 266 -0.10 -7.64 5.83
C VAL A 266 -0.04 -6.55 4.78
N TYR A 267 -1.17 -5.88 4.59
CA TYR A 267 -1.29 -4.75 3.68
C TYR A 267 -0.89 -3.49 4.47
N LEU A 268 -0.21 -2.54 3.85
CA LEU A 268 -0.05 -1.19 4.39
C LEU A 268 -0.48 -0.20 3.31
N LEU A 269 -1.03 0.93 3.75
CA LEU A 269 -1.42 2.03 2.87
C LEU A 269 -0.18 2.74 2.34
N ASN A 270 -0.21 3.09 1.05
CA ASN A 270 0.85 3.78 0.29
C ASN A 270 2.14 2.99 0.05
N GLU A 271 2.21 1.71 0.42
CA GLU A 271 3.45 0.93 0.32
C GLU A 271 3.23 -0.54 -0.01
N HIS A 272 4.31 -1.21 -0.41
CA HIS A 272 4.34 -2.60 -0.85
C HIS A 272 3.62 -3.54 0.12
N ARG A 273 3.23 -4.72 -0.36
CA ARG A 273 2.80 -5.79 0.51
C ARG A 273 3.96 -6.17 1.44
N PHE A 274 3.71 -6.24 2.74
CA PHE A 274 4.74 -6.57 3.73
C PHE A 274 4.50 -7.96 4.31
N HIS A 275 5.53 -8.79 4.24
CA HIS A 275 5.55 -10.11 4.89
C HIS A 275 6.42 -10.10 6.15
N SER A 276 7.14 -9.00 6.39
CA SER A 276 8.07 -8.87 7.51
C SER A 276 8.17 -7.43 8.01
N GLY A 277 9.03 -7.20 9.00
CA GLY A 277 9.21 -5.89 9.63
C GLY A 277 8.61 -5.80 11.03
N THR A 278 8.89 -4.70 11.71
CA THR A 278 8.54 -4.55 13.14
C THR A 278 7.03 -4.50 13.40
N PRO A 279 6.22 -3.78 12.60
CA PRO A 279 4.75 -3.84 12.67
C PRO A 279 4.19 -5.26 12.52
N VAL A 280 4.63 -6.01 11.51
CA VAL A 280 4.18 -7.39 11.23
C VAL A 280 4.51 -8.33 12.39
N ARG A 281 5.73 -8.24 12.94
CA ARG A 281 6.10 -9.01 14.13
C ARG A 281 5.24 -8.66 15.35
N GLY A 282 4.92 -7.38 15.52
CA GLY A 282 4.02 -6.89 16.57
C GLY A 282 2.64 -7.53 16.47
N LEU A 283 2.02 -7.47 15.28
CA LEU A 283 0.76 -8.12 14.97
C LEU A 283 0.80 -9.62 15.30
N HIS A 284 1.76 -10.37 14.77
CA HIS A 284 1.88 -11.81 15.03
C HIS A 284 2.06 -12.14 16.52
N ALA A 285 2.90 -11.38 17.23
CA ALA A 285 3.06 -11.54 18.67
C ALA A 285 1.75 -11.30 19.43
N GLY A 286 0.96 -10.30 19.02
CA GLY A 286 -0.35 -10.00 19.59
C GLY A 286 -1.36 -11.12 19.37
N LEU A 287 -1.41 -11.69 18.15
CA LEU A 287 -2.24 -12.86 17.83
C LEU A 287 -1.93 -14.05 18.73
N LEU A 288 -0.65 -14.41 18.81
CA LEU A 288 -0.20 -15.55 19.62
C LEU A 288 -0.43 -15.29 21.11
N GLN A 289 -0.26 -14.06 21.58
CA GLN A 289 -0.56 -13.68 22.96
C GLN A 289 -2.04 -13.87 23.29
N ALA A 290 -2.95 -13.42 22.42
CA ALA A 290 -4.39 -13.58 22.59
C ALA A 290 -4.80 -15.06 22.66
N VAL A 291 -4.38 -15.85 21.65
CA VAL A 291 -4.72 -17.28 21.57
C VAL A 291 -4.13 -18.04 22.75
N ARG A 292 -2.85 -17.82 23.09
CA ARG A 292 -2.19 -18.52 24.20
C ARG A 292 -2.83 -18.20 25.54
N ARG A 293 -3.20 -16.94 25.75
CA ARG A 293 -3.88 -16.49 26.98
C ARG A 293 -5.21 -17.22 27.14
N LEU A 294 -6.07 -17.15 26.12
CA LEU A 294 -7.40 -17.75 26.19
C LEU A 294 -7.34 -19.29 26.27
N ALA A 295 -6.42 -19.92 25.52
CA ALA A 295 -6.20 -21.37 25.61
C ALA A 295 -5.78 -21.79 27.02
N ARG A 296 -4.92 -21.02 27.69
CA ARG A 296 -4.51 -21.29 29.08
C ARG A 296 -5.68 -21.13 30.05
N GLU A 297 -6.44 -20.05 29.94
CA GLU A 297 -7.61 -19.78 30.80
C GLU A 297 -8.68 -20.88 30.68
N ARG A 298 -8.80 -21.50 29.50
CA ARG A 298 -9.73 -22.60 29.24
C ARG A 298 -9.14 -24.01 29.41
N GLY A 299 -7.89 -24.12 29.85
CA GLY A 299 -7.23 -25.43 29.99
C GLY A 299 -6.99 -26.19 28.67
N LEU A 300 -7.04 -25.49 27.54
CA LEU A 300 -6.86 -26.03 26.18
C LEU A 300 -5.42 -25.89 25.67
N LEU A 301 -4.50 -25.39 26.49
CA LEU A 301 -3.11 -25.22 26.08
C LEU A 301 -2.44 -26.59 25.90
N PRO A 302 -1.84 -26.87 24.73
CA PRO A 302 -1.25 -28.17 24.48
C PRO A 302 -0.02 -28.39 25.36
N ARG A 303 0.18 -29.63 25.82
CA ARG A 303 1.32 -30.02 26.67
C ARG A 303 2.67 -29.96 25.94
N ARG A 304 2.67 -30.15 24.61
CA ARG A 304 3.83 -30.07 23.69
C ARG A 304 3.35 -29.51 22.34
N GLY A 305 4.27 -29.07 21.48
CA GLY A 305 3.93 -28.65 20.11
C GLY A 305 3.39 -27.21 19.96
N TRP A 306 3.51 -26.36 21.00
CA TRP A 306 3.09 -24.96 20.90
C TRP A 306 3.78 -24.20 19.76
N THR A 307 5.06 -24.47 19.50
CA THR A 307 5.82 -23.80 18.43
C THR A 307 5.22 -24.07 17.05
N GLU A 308 4.90 -25.33 16.76
CA GLU A 308 4.29 -25.75 15.50
C GLU A 308 2.85 -25.24 15.37
N LEU A 309 2.09 -25.27 16.48
CA LEU A 309 0.75 -24.71 16.53
C LEU A 309 0.77 -23.19 16.32
N ALA A 310 1.73 -22.46 16.92
CA ALA A 310 1.90 -21.03 16.74
C ALA A 310 2.23 -20.67 15.28
N ALA A 311 3.09 -21.47 14.63
CA ALA A 311 3.37 -21.31 13.21
C ALA A 311 2.11 -21.53 12.38
N THR A 312 1.30 -22.56 12.72
CA THR A 312 0.04 -22.88 12.04
C THR A 312 -1.02 -21.78 12.21
N ILE A 313 -1.20 -21.25 13.43
CA ILE A 313 -2.11 -20.13 13.73
C ILE A 313 -1.73 -18.90 12.92
N THR A 314 -0.43 -18.60 12.84
CA THR A 314 0.07 -17.44 12.10
C THR A 314 -0.10 -17.63 10.60
N ARG A 315 0.27 -18.81 10.08
CA ARG A 315 0.10 -19.18 8.66
C ARG A 315 -1.35 -19.14 8.24
N ARG A 316 -2.31 -19.58 9.07
CA ARG A 316 -3.74 -19.57 8.71
C ARG A 316 -4.40 -18.20 8.83
N ALA A 317 -3.73 -17.21 9.42
CA ALA A 317 -4.29 -15.87 9.57
C ALA A 317 -4.23 -15.12 8.24
N VAL A 318 -5.38 -14.66 7.76
CA VAL A 318 -5.49 -13.71 6.65
C VAL A 318 -5.76 -12.35 7.26
N VAL A 319 -4.85 -11.41 7.02
CA VAL A 319 -4.90 -10.08 7.61
C VAL A 319 -4.94 -9.04 6.50
N ALA A 320 -5.64 -7.94 6.74
CA ALA A 320 -5.39 -6.70 6.03
C ALA A 320 -5.20 -5.60 7.06
N MET A 321 -4.25 -4.72 6.80
CA MET A 321 -3.89 -3.66 7.73
C MET A 321 -3.76 -2.35 6.98
N ARG A 322 -3.95 -1.26 7.70
CA ARG A 322 -3.63 0.08 7.28
C ARG A 322 -2.94 0.73 8.46
N LEU A 323 -1.68 1.13 8.26
CA LEU A 323 -0.85 1.80 9.26
C LEU A 323 -0.50 3.18 8.71
N GLU A 324 -0.91 4.21 9.44
CA GLU A 324 -0.50 5.58 9.19
C GLU A 324 0.46 5.98 10.30
N HIS A 325 1.73 6.09 9.94
CA HIS A 325 2.78 6.50 10.86
C HIS A 325 3.25 7.91 10.50
N PRO A 326 3.40 8.84 11.47
CA PRO A 326 3.82 10.21 11.18
C PRO A 326 5.28 10.33 10.73
N CYS A 327 6.11 9.34 11.06
CA CYS A 327 7.54 9.31 10.69
C CYS A 327 7.97 7.88 10.34
N PRO A 328 7.49 7.31 9.23
CA PRO A 328 7.76 5.91 8.90
C PRO A 328 9.22 5.70 8.51
N THR A 329 9.77 4.53 8.83
CA THR A 329 11.17 4.18 8.55
C THR A 329 11.26 2.81 7.90
N PHE A 330 12.08 2.68 6.86
CA PHE A 330 12.20 1.44 6.08
C PHE A 330 13.65 0.95 6.03
N GLY A 331 13.80 -0.36 5.90
CA GLY A 331 15.09 -1.02 5.77
C GLY A 331 15.82 -0.68 4.46
N THR A 332 15.06 -0.40 3.38
CA THR A 332 15.61 -0.01 2.09
C THR A 332 14.85 1.18 1.48
N ARG A 333 15.41 1.73 0.39
CA ARG A 333 14.75 2.79 -0.40
C ARG A 333 13.51 2.31 -1.16
N CYS A 334 13.40 1.01 -1.40
CA CYS A 334 12.23 0.41 -2.03
C CYS A 334 11.06 0.24 -1.06
N ARG A 335 11.18 0.69 0.21
CA ARG A 335 10.13 0.59 1.23
C ARG A 335 9.55 -0.83 1.34
N ASP A 336 10.45 -1.81 1.42
CA ASP A 336 10.16 -3.25 1.41
C ASP A 336 10.05 -3.86 2.82
N THR A 337 10.58 -3.19 3.85
CA THR A 337 10.50 -3.67 5.23
C THR A 337 10.37 -2.51 6.23
N PRO A 338 9.23 -2.32 6.91
CA PRO A 338 9.03 -1.28 7.91
C PRO A 338 9.80 -1.57 9.20
N VAL A 339 10.44 -0.54 9.74
CA VAL A 339 11.29 -0.60 10.94
C VAL A 339 10.81 0.45 11.94
N ASN A 340 9.58 0.28 12.44
CA ASN A 340 8.94 1.18 13.41
C ASN A 340 8.61 0.40 14.72
N PRO A 341 9.48 0.44 15.75
CA PRO A 341 9.28 -0.28 17.02
C PRO A 341 8.05 0.13 17.81
N ASP A 342 7.75 1.42 17.84
CA ASP A 342 6.53 2.02 18.38
C ASP A 342 5.26 1.46 17.73
N ALA A 343 5.19 1.48 16.40
CA ALA A 343 4.08 0.88 15.65
C ALA A 343 3.94 -0.63 15.94
N GLY A 344 5.06 -1.35 16.05
CA GLY A 344 5.06 -2.77 16.43
C GLY A 344 4.54 -3.03 17.84
N ALA A 345 4.89 -2.18 18.81
CA ALA A 345 4.40 -2.28 20.18
C ALA A 345 2.89 -2.02 20.25
N LEU A 346 2.42 -0.97 19.58
CA LEU A 346 1.00 -0.63 19.48
C LEU A 346 0.20 -1.78 18.86
N LEU A 347 0.64 -2.30 17.72
CA LEU A 347 -0.02 -3.42 17.04
C LEU A 347 -0.07 -4.67 17.92
N ARG A 348 1.00 -4.99 18.64
CA ARG A 348 1.01 -6.12 19.57
C ARG A 348 -0.07 -5.96 20.64
N GLN A 349 -0.13 -4.80 21.29
CA GLN A 349 -1.09 -4.54 22.36
C GLN A 349 -2.53 -4.56 21.85
N LEU A 350 -2.81 -3.83 20.77
CA LEU A 350 -4.15 -3.75 20.19
C LEU A 350 -4.63 -5.10 19.69
N THR A 351 -3.79 -5.81 18.93
CA THR A 351 -4.14 -7.13 18.39
C THR A 351 -4.39 -8.11 19.52
N ALA A 352 -3.52 -8.15 20.54
CA ALA A 352 -3.71 -9.03 21.70
C ALA A 352 -5.05 -8.79 22.40
N ALA A 353 -5.42 -7.52 22.62
CA ALA A 353 -6.67 -7.17 23.29
C ALA A 353 -7.90 -7.48 22.43
N ARG A 354 -7.91 -7.03 21.17
CA ARG A 354 -9.08 -7.11 20.27
C ARG A 354 -9.35 -8.53 19.80
N VAL A 355 -8.30 -9.28 19.49
CA VAL A 355 -8.43 -10.70 19.09
C VAL A 355 -8.87 -11.56 20.27
N TYR A 356 -8.35 -11.30 21.47
CA TYR A 356 -8.81 -12.00 22.67
C TYR A 356 -10.31 -11.79 22.88
N ALA A 357 -10.78 -10.53 22.87
CA ALA A 357 -12.20 -10.21 23.01
C ALA A 357 -13.05 -10.93 21.97
N ARG A 358 -12.59 -10.97 20.72
CA ARG A 358 -13.30 -11.66 19.64
C ARG A 358 -13.35 -13.18 19.83
N LEU A 359 -12.27 -13.81 20.26
CA LEU A 359 -12.25 -15.25 20.52
C LEU A 359 -13.07 -15.65 21.76
N VAL A 360 -13.23 -14.74 22.73
CA VAL A 360 -14.13 -14.96 23.88
C VAL A 360 -15.58 -15.06 23.39
N GLU A 361 -16.00 -14.17 22.48
CA GLU A 361 -17.33 -14.19 21.86
C GLU A 361 -17.57 -15.43 20.97
N HIS A 362 -16.51 -16.01 20.40
CA HIS A 362 -16.57 -17.13 19.45
C HIS A 362 -15.77 -18.34 19.94
N PRO A 363 -16.24 -19.06 20.98
CA PRO A 363 -15.50 -20.15 21.60
C PRO A 363 -15.15 -21.30 20.64
N ASP A 364 -16.01 -21.58 19.67
CA ASP A 364 -15.80 -22.64 18.67
C ASP A 364 -14.64 -22.32 17.72
N ALA A 365 -14.42 -21.03 17.42
CA ALA A 365 -13.30 -20.61 16.59
C ALA A 365 -11.96 -20.92 17.27
N LEU A 366 -11.85 -20.74 18.59
CA LEU A 366 -10.66 -21.12 19.34
C LEU A 366 -10.41 -22.62 19.26
N ALA A 367 -11.43 -23.46 19.48
CA ALA A 367 -11.28 -24.91 19.39
C ALA A 367 -10.79 -25.35 18.00
N ARG A 368 -11.34 -24.77 16.93
CA ARG A 368 -10.93 -25.03 15.54
C ARG A 368 -9.56 -24.47 15.16
N LEU A 369 -9.08 -23.46 15.89
CA LEU A 369 -7.71 -22.93 15.76
C LEU A 369 -6.68 -23.84 16.41
N LEU A 370 -7.03 -24.42 17.57
CA LEU A 370 -6.16 -25.30 18.34
C LEU A 370 -6.18 -26.76 17.85
N ALA A 371 -7.18 -27.13 17.05
CA ALA A 371 -7.26 -28.45 16.44
C ALA A 371 -6.03 -28.69 15.54
N PRO A 372 -5.32 -29.83 15.69
CA PRO A 372 -4.28 -30.21 14.74
C PRO A 372 -4.91 -30.28 13.34
N GLY A 373 -4.27 -29.65 12.35
CA GLY A 373 -4.65 -29.83 10.96
C GLY A 373 -4.61 -31.33 10.66
N GLY A 374 -5.73 -31.89 10.24
CA GLY A 374 -5.86 -33.31 9.94
C GLY A 374 -5.00 -33.74 8.77
#